data_AF-A0A4Q4VQ26-F1
#
_entry.id   AF-A0A4Q4VQ26-F1
#
_cell.length_a   1.000
_cell.length_b   1.000
_cell.length_c   1.000
_cell.angle_alpha   90.00
_cell.angle_beta   90.00
_cell.angle_gamma   90.00
#
_symmetry.space_group_name_H-M   'P 1'
#
loop_
_entity.id
_entity.type
_entity.pdbx_description
1 polymer ?
#
loop_
_entity_poly.entity_id
_entity_poly.type
_entity_poly.pdbx_seq_one_letter_code
_entity_poly.pdbx_strand_id
1 'polypeptide(L)'
;METYDQTRICFGKGFDLQEPLNSDRRLVVTGKDTPENLSLLFGQNRAGPLDECHKDARLEASLNPPPGSPMYVMAKSMGYDENCPPWTPREPSATEVEKIKEIRDMQEMIRRHMGSRGVNNITNGDMRDILVSNFGNRWSVAIKVYQDAINAMDQGVGL
;
A
#
# COMPACT_ATOMS: atom_id res chain seq x y z
N MET A 1 13.08 -16.72 -15.03
CA MET A 1 12.64 -15.34 -14.75
C MET A 1 11.29 -15.49 -14.07
N GLU A 2 11.32 -15.68 -12.75
CA GLU A 2 10.11 -15.84 -11.94
C GLU A 2 9.51 -14.46 -11.71
N THR A 3 8.30 -14.25 -12.22
CA THR A 3 7.46 -13.12 -11.86
C THR A 3 7.18 -13.20 -10.37
N TYR A 4 7.75 -12.26 -9.60
CA TYR A 4 7.37 -12.04 -8.22
C TYR A 4 5.92 -11.56 -8.20
N ASP A 5 5.03 -12.52 -8.03
CA ASP A 5 3.60 -12.32 -7.93
C ASP A 5 3.29 -11.69 -6.56
N GLN A 6 3.10 -10.36 -6.53
CA GLN A 6 2.71 -9.62 -5.33
C GLN A 6 1.37 -10.11 -4.74
N THR A 7 0.65 -10.96 -5.47
CA THR A 7 -0.55 -11.69 -5.05
C THR A 7 -0.28 -12.72 -3.94
N ARG A 8 0.94 -12.81 -3.37
CA ARG A 8 1.27 -13.78 -2.30
C ARG A 8 1.39 -13.23 -0.89
N ILE A 9 1.21 -11.93 -0.66
CA ILE A 9 1.41 -11.37 0.69
C ILE A 9 0.24 -11.69 1.64
N CYS A 10 -0.99 -11.92 1.15
CA CYS A 10 -2.12 -12.37 1.99
C CYS A 10 -2.81 -13.70 1.54
N PHE A 11 -2.42 -14.34 0.42
CA PHE A 11 -3.17 -15.49 -0.14
C PHE A 11 -2.57 -16.86 0.19
N GLY A 12 -2.69 -17.25 1.46
CA GLY A 12 -2.59 -18.66 1.88
C GLY A 12 -3.80 -19.46 1.38
N LYS A 13 -3.54 -20.69 0.90
CA LYS A 13 -4.52 -21.58 0.25
C LYS A 13 -5.88 -21.67 0.97
N GLY A 14 -6.97 -21.41 0.24
CA GLY A 14 -8.26 -22.07 0.46
C GLY A 14 -9.27 -21.40 1.41
N PHE A 15 -9.07 -20.14 1.82
CA PHE A 15 -10.10 -19.34 2.49
C PHE A 15 -10.53 -18.17 1.61
N ASP A 16 -11.84 -18.03 1.39
CA ASP A 16 -12.42 -16.84 0.75
C ASP A 16 -12.40 -15.68 1.75
N LEU A 17 -11.29 -14.94 1.78
CA LEU A 17 -11.03 -13.83 2.71
C LEU A 17 -11.50 -12.46 2.18
N GLN A 18 -12.20 -12.43 1.04
CA GLN A 18 -12.59 -11.16 0.40
C GLN A 18 -13.56 -10.35 1.26
N GLU A 19 -14.48 -11.02 1.95
CA GLU A 19 -15.44 -10.41 2.90
C GLU A 19 -14.74 -9.78 4.13
N PRO A 20 -13.85 -10.50 4.86
CA PRO A 20 -13.04 -9.90 5.94
C PRO A 20 -12.16 -8.73 5.50
N LEU A 21 -11.53 -8.81 4.33
CA LEU A 21 -10.65 -7.75 3.80
C LEU A 21 -11.43 -6.47 3.47
N ASN A 22 -12.61 -6.61 2.85
CA ASN A 22 -13.51 -5.50 2.59
C ASN A 22 -13.97 -4.83 3.90
N SER A 23 -14.24 -5.63 4.92
CA SER A 23 -14.69 -5.14 6.23
C SER A 23 -13.59 -4.38 6.97
N ASP A 24 -12.35 -4.90 6.98
CA ASP A 24 -11.21 -4.20 7.59
C ASP A 24 -10.91 -2.87 6.89
N ARG A 25 -10.85 -2.88 5.55
CA ARG A 25 -10.63 -1.65 4.78
C ARG A 25 -11.68 -0.59 5.07
N ARG A 26 -12.96 -0.96 5.18
CA ARG A 26 -14.03 0.00 5.55
C ARG A 26 -13.82 0.58 6.95
N LEU A 27 -13.43 -0.25 7.92
CA LEU A 27 -13.12 0.24 9.27
C LEU A 27 -11.96 1.25 9.21
N VAL A 28 -10.92 0.95 8.45
CA VAL A 28 -9.76 1.83 8.25
C VAL A 28 -10.15 3.15 7.59
N VAL A 29 -10.84 3.11 6.45
CA VAL A 29 -11.23 4.29 5.65
C VAL A 29 -12.18 5.21 6.42
N THR A 30 -12.99 4.66 7.31
CA THR A 30 -13.94 5.43 8.14
C THR A 30 -13.37 5.81 9.51
N GLY A 31 -12.14 5.43 9.83
CA GLY A 31 -11.51 5.67 11.13
C GLY A 31 -12.18 4.92 12.29
N LYS A 32 -12.84 3.80 11.98
CA LYS A 32 -13.52 2.90 12.92
C LYS A 32 -12.71 1.64 13.22
N ASP A 33 -11.44 1.59 12.83
CA ASP A 33 -10.49 0.53 13.16
C ASP A 33 -10.02 0.55 14.62
N THR A 34 -10.95 0.69 15.56
CA THR A 34 -10.64 0.66 16.99
C THR A 34 -10.29 -0.77 17.42
N PRO A 35 -9.54 -0.95 18.52
CA PRO A 35 -9.25 -2.28 19.05
C PRO A 35 -10.50 -3.14 19.25
N GLU A 36 -11.62 -2.55 19.67
CA GLU A 36 -12.90 -3.22 19.87
C GLU A 36 -13.48 -3.72 18.55
N ASN A 37 -13.56 -2.86 17.53
CA ASN A 37 -14.12 -3.24 16.22
C ASN A 37 -13.24 -4.28 15.51
N LEU A 38 -11.91 -4.15 15.63
CA LEU A 38 -10.98 -5.13 15.09
C LEU A 38 -11.07 -6.46 15.83
N SER A 39 -11.33 -6.45 17.14
CA SER A 39 -11.59 -7.67 17.92
C SER A 39 -12.93 -8.31 17.55
N LEU A 40 -13.94 -7.53 17.18
CA LEU A 40 -15.20 -8.05 16.66
C LEU A 40 -15.02 -8.69 15.29
N LEU A 41 -14.21 -8.09 14.42
CA LEU A 41 -13.98 -8.57 13.06
C LEU A 41 -13.08 -9.82 13.00
N PHE A 42 -11.98 -9.82 13.75
CA PHE A 42 -10.96 -10.87 13.70
C PHE A 42 -11.00 -11.85 14.88
N GLY A 43 -11.86 -11.60 15.87
CA GLY A 43 -11.86 -12.34 17.14
C GLY A 43 -10.59 -12.09 17.96
N GLN A 44 -10.29 -13.01 18.88
CA GLN A 44 -9.09 -12.93 19.73
C GLN A 44 -7.77 -13.24 18.98
N ASN A 45 -7.85 -13.69 17.72
CA ASN A 45 -6.70 -14.11 16.90
C ASN A 45 -6.30 -13.04 15.88
N ARG A 46 -6.00 -11.83 16.34
CA ARG A 46 -5.48 -10.75 15.49
C ARG A 46 -4.05 -11.00 14.99
N ALA A 47 -3.33 -12.00 15.51
CA ALA A 47 -1.91 -12.19 15.23
C ALA A 47 -1.62 -12.66 13.79
N GLY A 48 -0.46 -12.26 13.27
CA GLY A 48 0.08 -12.74 12.01
C GLY A 48 -0.48 -12.00 10.78
N PRO A 49 -0.89 -12.69 9.70
CA PRO A 49 -1.23 -12.05 8.42
C PRO A 49 -2.34 -11.00 8.50
N LEU A 50 -3.31 -11.14 9.41
CA LEU A 50 -4.42 -10.19 9.54
C LEU A 50 -3.97 -8.83 10.08
N ASP A 51 -3.01 -8.80 11.01
CA ASP A 51 -2.43 -7.55 11.51
C ASP A 51 -1.57 -6.86 10.43
N GLU A 52 -0.93 -7.64 9.56
CA GLU A 52 -0.18 -7.11 8.41
C GLU A 52 -1.13 -6.52 7.36
N CYS A 53 -2.17 -7.25 6.93
CA CYS A 53 -3.12 -6.72 5.96
C CYS A 53 -3.84 -5.46 6.53
N HIS A 54 -4.11 -5.41 7.84
CA HIS A 54 -4.65 -4.21 8.52
C HIS A 54 -3.68 -3.01 8.47
N LYS A 55 -2.40 -3.22 8.78
CA LYS A 55 -1.37 -2.16 8.70
C LYS A 55 -1.19 -1.66 7.27
N ASP A 56 -1.24 -2.55 6.29
CA ASP A 56 -1.14 -2.20 4.88
C ASP A 56 -2.38 -1.39 4.45
N ALA A 57 -3.59 -1.78 4.85
CA ALA A 57 -4.81 -1.00 4.61
C ALA A 57 -4.75 0.39 5.25
N ARG A 58 -4.23 0.50 6.49
CA ARG A 58 -4.00 1.78 7.18
C ARG A 58 -3.06 2.70 6.42
N LEU A 59 -1.95 2.13 5.94
CA LEU A 59 -0.95 2.87 5.19
C LEU A 59 -1.51 3.35 3.85
N GLU A 60 -2.18 2.47 3.10
CA GLU A 60 -2.84 2.82 1.86
C GLU A 60 -3.88 3.93 2.08
N ALA A 61 -4.73 3.79 3.11
CA ALA A 61 -5.77 4.77 3.39
C ALA A 61 -5.21 6.17 3.69
N SER A 62 -4.06 6.21 4.38
CA SER A 62 -3.35 7.44 4.71
C SER A 62 -2.57 8.01 3.52
N LEU A 63 -2.05 7.16 2.63
CA LEU A 63 -1.40 7.58 1.39
C LEU A 63 -2.41 8.12 0.36
N ASN A 64 -3.67 7.71 0.45
CA ASN A 64 -4.76 8.10 -0.45
C ASN A 64 -4.33 8.08 -1.93
N PRO A 65 -4.04 6.89 -2.50
CA PRO A 65 -3.50 6.77 -3.84
C PRO A 65 -4.45 7.38 -4.88
N PRO A 66 -3.96 8.18 -5.84
CA PRO A 66 -4.80 8.81 -6.85
C PRO A 66 -5.29 7.78 -7.89
N PRO A 67 -6.37 8.11 -8.63
CA PRO A 67 -6.67 7.44 -9.89
C PRO A 67 -5.43 7.39 -10.79
N GLY A 68 -5.20 6.27 -11.47
CA GLY A 68 -3.97 6.04 -12.25
C GLY A 68 -2.86 5.32 -11.49
N SER A 69 -2.97 5.17 -10.17
CA SER A 69 -2.06 4.34 -9.37
C SER A 69 -2.47 2.86 -9.37
N PRO A 70 -1.50 1.91 -9.34
CA PRO A 70 -1.81 0.49 -9.19
C PRO A 70 -2.68 0.16 -7.98
N MET A 71 -2.44 0.79 -6.82
CA MET A 71 -3.25 0.58 -5.61
C MET A 71 -4.71 0.98 -5.83
N TYR A 72 -4.95 2.18 -6.38
CA TYR A 72 -6.31 2.64 -6.66
C TYR A 72 -7.04 1.69 -7.63
N VAL A 73 -6.37 1.28 -8.71
CA VAL A 73 -6.95 0.39 -9.73
C VAL A 73 -7.27 -0.99 -9.14
N MET A 74 -6.38 -1.52 -8.29
CA MET A 74 -6.63 -2.78 -7.60
C MET A 74 -7.82 -2.67 -6.65
N ALA A 75 -7.85 -1.67 -5.77
CA ALA A 75 -8.95 -1.48 -4.82
C ALA A 75 -10.31 -1.32 -5.53
N LYS A 76 -10.33 -0.56 -6.64
CA LYS A 76 -11.53 -0.36 -7.43
C LYS A 76 -11.96 -1.60 -8.22
N SER A 77 -11.04 -2.34 -8.84
CA SER A 77 -11.37 -3.55 -9.60
C SER A 77 -11.88 -4.69 -8.70
N MET A 78 -11.41 -4.75 -7.46
CA MET A 78 -11.85 -5.74 -6.47
C MET A 78 -13.10 -5.31 -5.68
N GLY A 79 -13.65 -4.12 -5.93
CA GLY A 79 -14.84 -3.61 -5.26
C GLY A 79 -14.63 -3.31 -3.77
N TYR A 80 -13.39 -3.12 -3.33
CA TYR A 80 -13.06 -2.97 -1.91
C TYR A 80 -13.73 -1.75 -1.26
N ASP A 81 -13.87 -0.67 -2.05
CA ASP A 81 -14.48 0.59 -1.62
C ASP A 81 -15.96 0.72 -2.07
N GLU A 82 -16.57 -0.35 -2.58
CA GLU A 82 -17.96 -0.31 -3.04
C GLU A 82 -18.93 -0.07 -1.86
N ASN A 83 -19.76 0.97 -1.97
CA ASN A 83 -20.65 1.43 -0.91
C ASN A 83 -19.91 1.84 0.38
N CYS A 84 -18.63 2.22 0.29
CA CYS A 84 -17.91 2.75 1.43
C CYS A 84 -18.45 4.15 1.80
N PRO A 85 -18.70 4.44 3.10
CA PRO A 85 -18.99 5.79 3.57
C PRO A 85 -17.87 6.78 3.22
N PRO A 86 -18.08 8.09 3.40
CA PRO A 86 -17.06 9.10 3.14
C PRO A 86 -15.70 8.75 3.76
N TRP A 87 -14.63 9.05 3.03
CA TRP A 87 -13.26 8.75 3.43
C TRP A 87 -12.83 9.67 4.57
N THR A 88 -12.88 9.14 5.80
CA THR A 88 -12.54 9.85 7.04
C THR A 88 -11.64 8.98 7.92
N PRO A 89 -10.44 8.57 7.44
CA PRO A 89 -9.55 7.73 8.22
C PRO A 89 -9.13 8.47 9.49
N ARG A 90 -8.91 7.73 10.58
CA ARG A 90 -8.32 8.31 11.78
C ARG A 90 -6.92 8.86 11.49
N GLU A 91 -6.51 9.84 12.29
CA GLU A 91 -5.16 10.38 12.26
C GLU A 91 -4.10 9.27 12.39
N PRO A 92 -3.01 9.34 11.61
CA PRO A 92 -1.91 8.39 11.74
C PRO A 92 -1.20 8.53 13.09
N SER A 93 -0.85 7.40 13.69
CA SER A 93 0.07 7.31 14.83
C SER A 93 1.48 7.73 14.43
N ALA A 94 2.35 8.01 15.41
CA ALA A 94 3.74 8.44 15.15
C ALA A 94 4.50 7.47 14.21
N THR A 95 4.34 6.16 14.40
CA THR A 95 4.98 5.15 13.54
C THR A 95 4.38 5.12 12.14
N GLU A 96 3.06 5.31 11.99
CA GLU A 96 2.43 5.46 10.68
C GLU A 96 2.94 6.74 9.98
N VAL A 97 3.09 7.86 10.71
CA VAL A 97 3.64 9.13 10.18
C VAL A 97 5.05 8.94 9.64
N GLU A 98 5.93 8.27 10.41
CA GLU A 98 7.30 7.98 9.97
C GLU A 98 7.30 7.15 8.67
N LYS A 99 6.45 6.12 8.60
CA LYS A 99 6.37 5.26 7.42
C LYS A 99 5.81 5.99 6.20
N ILE A 100 4.75 6.78 6.38
CA ILE A 100 4.17 7.62 5.33
C ILE A 100 5.25 8.59 4.82
N LYS A 101 6.01 9.20 5.73
CA LYS A 101 7.10 10.10 5.36
C LYS A 101 8.17 9.40 4.53
N GLU A 102 8.63 8.21 4.92
CA GLU A 102 9.58 7.41 4.13
C GLU A 102 9.09 7.18 2.71
N ILE A 103 7.81 6.82 2.56
CA ILE A 103 7.20 6.57 1.26
C ILE A 103 7.11 7.86 0.45
N ARG A 104 6.64 8.97 1.05
CA ARG A 104 6.57 10.27 0.36
C ARG A 104 7.94 10.78 -0.08
N ASP A 105 8.96 10.61 0.75
CA ASP A 105 10.35 10.96 0.42
C ASP A 105 10.86 10.11 -0.75
N MET A 106 10.54 8.82 -0.78
CA MET A 106 10.85 7.92 -1.90
C MET A 106 10.10 8.30 -3.18
N GLN A 107 8.81 8.65 -3.09
CA GLN A 107 8.03 9.15 -4.23
C GLN A 107 8.68 10.40 -4.83
N GLU A 108 9.20 11.29 -3.99
CA GLU A 108 9.92 12.49 -4.43
C GLU A 108 11.26 12.15 -5.10
N MET A 109 12.03 11.21 -4.53
CA MET A 109 13.26 10.71 -5.17
C MET A 109 12.98 10.13 -6.56
N ILE A 110 11.91 9.34 -6.71
CA ILE A 110 11.49 8.78 -7.99
C ILE A 110 11.12 9.90 -8.97
N ARG A 111 10.30 10.88 -8.57
CA ARG A 111 9.93 12.00 -9.44
C ARG A 111 11.15 12.78 -9.94
N ARG A 112 12.10 13.05 -9.05
CA ARG A 112 13.35 13.77 -9.41
C ARG A 112 14.21 12.98 -10.38
N HIS A 113 14.38 11.69 -10.14
CA HIS A 113 15.15 10.81 -11.03
C HIS A 113 14.52 10.71 -12.42
N MET A 114 13.18 10.58 -12.49
CA MET A 114 12.47 10.44 -13.76
C MET A 114 12.38 11.75 -14.54
N GLY A 115 12.25 12.88 -13.86
CA GLY A 115 12.16 14.20 -14.49
C GLY A 115 11.06 14.24 -15.56
N SER A 116 11.40 14.72 -16.76
CA SER A 116 10.46 14.85 -17.88
C SER A 116 9.99 13.53 -18.49
N ARG A 117 10.64 12.40 -18.20
CA ARG A 117 10.21 11.08 -18.70
C ARG A 117 8.86 10.66 -18.13
N GLY A 118 8.50 11.18 -16.96
CA GLY A 118 7.30 10.76 -16.24
C GLY A 118 7.46 9.40 -15.56
N VAL A 119 6.65 9.16 -14.53
CA VAL A 119 6.75 7.98 -13.66
C VAL A 119 6.12 6.73 -14.26
N ASN A 120 5.38 6.86 -15.36
CA ASN A 120 4.84 5.76 -16.16
C ASN A 120 5.89 5.06 -17.04
N ASN A 121 7.09 5.63 -17.16
CA ASN A 121 8.19 5.09 -17.98
C ASN A 121 9.37 4.58 -17.15
N ILE A 122 9.11 4.18 -15.89
CA ILE A 122 10.13 3.64 -14.98
C ILE A 122 10.62 2.28 -15.50
N THR A 123 11.93 2.08 -15.52
CA THR A 123 12.57 0.82 -15.88
C THR A 123 13.24 0.16 -14.67
N ASN A 124 13.62 -1.11 -14.82
CA ASN A 124 14.45 -1.79 -13.82
C ASN A 124 15.82 -1.11 -13.61
N GLY A 125 16.33 -0.42 -14.64
CA GLY A 125 17.54 0.40 -14.54
C GLY A 125 17.32 1.59 -13.60
N ASP A 126 16.21 2.30 -13.75
CA ASP A 126 15.85 3.44 -12.89
C ASP A 126 15.68 3.00 -11.43
N MET A 127 15.00 1.88 -11.19
CA MET A 127 14.89 1.29 -9.84
C MET A 127 16.27 1.06 -9.23
N ARG A 128 17.15 0.38 -9.96
CA ARG A 128 18.50 0.09 -9.49
C ARG A 128 19.26 1.37 -9.19
N ASP A 129 19.22 2.35 -10.07
CA ASP A 129 19.96 3.60 -9.93
C ASP A 129 19.46 4.40 -8.73
N ILE A 130 18.15 4.53 -8.54
CA ILE A 130 17.54 5.20 -7.39
C ILE A 130 17.97 4.50 -6.09
N LEU A 131 17.85 3.17 -6.03
CA LEU A 131 18.11 2.41 -4.81
C LEU A 131 19.61 2.36 -4.46
N VAL A 132 20.47 2.08 -5.43
CA VAL A 132 21.92 1.95 -5.19
C VAL A 132 22.55 3.31 -4.91
N SER A 133 22.17 4.37 -5.65
CA SER A 133 22.79 5.69 -5.49
C SER A 133 22.42 6.38 -4.17
N ASN A 134 21.22 6.13 -3.64
CA ASN A 134 20.74 6.79 -2.42
C ASN A 134 20.94 5.95 -1.16
N PHE A 135 20.98 4.61 -1.26
CA PHE A 135 21.02 3.73 -0.09
C PHE A 135 22.26 2.82 -0.04
N GLY A 136 23.11 2.80 -1.07
CA GLY A 136 24.36 2.06 -1.09
C GLY A 136 24.16 0.58 -0.75
N ASN A 137 24.86 0.09 0.28
CA ASN A 137 24.74 -1.30 0.74
C ASN A 137 23.39 -1.66 1.41
N ARG A 138 22.57 -0.66 1.77
CA ARG A 138 21.25 -0.86 2.40
C ARG A 138 20.09 -0.86 1.39
N TRP A 139 20.38 -0.81 0.10
CA TRP A 139 19.39 -0.71 -0.97
C TRP A 139 18.32 -1.81 -0.90
N SER A 140 18.68 -3.03 -0.47
CA SER A 140 17.75 -4.16 -0.35
C SER A 140 16.64 -3.91 0.69
N VAL A 141 16.93 -3.17 1.74
CA VAL A 141 15.94 -2.81 2.78
C VAL A 141 14.98 -1.74 2.28
N ALA A 142 15.42 -0.90 1.34
CA ALA A 142 14.60 0.16 0.74
C ALA A 142 13.66 -0.34 -0.36
N ILE A 143 13.80 -1.59 -0.83
CA ILE A 143 12.95 -2.16 -1.88
C ILE A 143 11.47 -2.09 -1.52
N LYS A 144 11.11 -2.45 -0.28
CA LYS A 144 9.69 -2.42 0.13
C LYS A 144 9.13 -1.00 0.06
N VAL A 145 9.86 -0.01 0.56
CA VAL A 145 9.46 1.42 0.51
C VAL A 145 9.35 1.91 -0.93
N TYR A 146 10.27 1.50 -1.81
CA TYR A 146 10.20 1.82 -3.23
C TYR A 146 8.96 1.23 -3.90
N GLN A 147 8.63 -0.02 -3.59
CA GLN A 147 7.46 -0.67 -4.13
C GLN A 147 6.16 0.01 -3.66
N ASP A 148 6.05 0.31 -2.36
CA ASP A 148 4.91 1.02 -1.78
C ASP A 148 4.77 2.42 -2.43
N ALA A 149 5.90 3.10 -2.64
CA ALA A 149 5.94 4.41 -3.29
C ALA A 149 5.39 4.36 -4.72
N ILE A 150 5.91 3.46 -5.55
CA ILE A 150 5.46 3.29 -6.95
C ILE A 150 3.98 2.90 -7.00
N ASN A 151 3.56 1.92 -6.21
CA ASN A 151 2.19 1.42 -6.20
C ASN A 151 1.16 2.50 -5.79
N ALA A 152 1.59 3.48 -5.00
CA ALA A 152 0.77 4.62 -4.58
C ALA A 152 0.91 5.88 -5.47
N MET A 153 1.74 5.86 -6.50
CA MET A 153 1.91 6.97 -7.45
C MET A 153 1.02 6.78 -8.67
N ASP A 154 0.50 7.88 -9.21
CA ASP A 154 -0.17 7.88 -10.52
C ASP A 154 0.84 7.50 -11.61
N GLN A 155 0.63 6.33 -12.21
CA GLN A 155 1.42 5.81 -13.33
C GLN A 155 0.60 5.75 -14.62
N GLY A 156 -0.61 6.33 -14.64
CA GLY A 156 -1.54 6.24 -15.77
C GLY A 156 -2.14 4.84 -15.95
N VAL A 157 -2.20 4.02 -14.89
CA VAL A 157 -2.84 2.70 -14.93
C VAL A 157 -4.36 2.88 -15.01
N GLY A 158 -4.98 2.30 -16.03
CA GLY A 158 -6.43 2.31 -16.23
C GLY A 158 -7.11 1.03 -15.72
N LEU A 159 -8.44 1.11 -15.58
CA LEU A 159 -9.33 -0.04 -15.42
C LEU A 159 -9.82 -0.53 -16.79
#